data_AF-A0A4Y9FXH5-F1
#
_entry.id   AF-A0A4Y9FXH5-F1
#
_cell.length_a   1.000
_cell.length_b   1.000
_cell.length_c   1.000
_cell.angle_alpha   90.00
_cell.angle_beta   90.00
_cell.angle_gamma   90.00
#
_symmetry.space_group_name_H-M   'P 1'
#
loop_
_entity.id
_entity.type
_entity.pdbx_description
1 polymer ?
#
loop_
_entity_poly.entity_id
_entity_poly.type
_entity_poly.pdbx_seq_one_letter_code
_entity_poly.pdbx_strand_id
1 'polypeptide(L)'
;MFRVPGHRLSSETEPDPAAALERLLSAALELQLEESGLQSVLLSNQDETDEVREAKREILTTWQGVLARARETGVVRADIDAPRLQRLVCGVEHAARLGPRDDRDVLLAVLLRGIRA
;
A
#
# COMPACT_ATOMS: atom_id res chain seq x y z
N MET A 1 9.98 -16.03 8.34
CA MET A 1 10.48 -15.78 6.97
C MET A 1 9.43 -14.92 6.28
N PHE A 2 9.62 -13.60 6.24
CA PHE A 2 8.67 -12.69 5.61
C PHE A 2 8.69 -12.97 4.09
N ARG A 3 7.65 -13.64 3.61
CA ARG A 3 7.51 -13.97 2.19
C ARG A 3 6.69 -12.85 1.57
N VAL A 4 7.31 -12.00 0.76
CA VAL A 4 6.56 -10.99 0.01
C VAL A 4 5.65 -11.74 -0.97
N PRO A 5 4.31 -11.64 -0.84
CA PRO A 5 3.42 -12.46 -1.65
C PRO A 5 3.53 -12.08 -3.15
N GLY A 6 3.15 -13.02 -4.03
CA GLY A 6 3.32 -12.95 -5.49
C GLY A 6 2.61 -11.79 -6.21
N HIS A 7 1.95 -10.88 -5.47
CA HIS A 7 1.33 -9.66 -6.01
C HIS A 7 2.34 -8.65 -6.59
N ARG A 8 3.62 -8.74 -6.20
CA ARG A 8 4.70 -7.83 -6.64
C ARG A 8 4.87 -7.82 -8.17
N LEU A 9 4.79 -8.98 -8.83
CA LEU A 9 5.02 -9.10 -10.27
C LEU A 9 3.83 -8.64 -11.12
N SER A 10 2.61 -8.68 -10.56
CA SER A 10 1.41 -8.43 -11.35
C SER A 10 1.08 -6.94 -11.45
N SER A 11 1.42 -6.10 -10.47
CA SER A 11 1.07 -4.67 -10.48
C SER A 11 2.01 -3.85 -11.35
N GLU A 12 3.31 -4.14 -11.33
CA GLU A 12 4.30 -3.47 -12.17
C GLU A 12 4.05 -3.74 -13.66
N THR A 13 3.62 -4.96 -13.99
CA THR A 13 3.29 -5.40 -15.36
C THR A 13 1.87 -5.05 -15.80
N GLU A 14 1.02 -4.55 -14.91
CA GLU A 14 -0.33 -4.07 -15.25
C GLU A 14 -0.23 -2.85 -16.16
N PRO A 15 -0.75 -2.88 -17.40
CA PRO A 15 -0.75 -1.71 -18.26
C PRO A 15 -1.63 -0.56 -17.76
N ASP A 16 -2.75 -0.83 -17.08
CA ASP A 16 -3.62 0.22 -16.55
C ASP A 16 -3.08 0.80 -15.23
N PRO A 17 -2.68 2.09 -15.17
CA PRO A 17 -2.18 2.70 -13.95
C PRO A 17 -3.18 2.66 -12.78
N ALA A 18 -4.49 2.71 -13.06
CA ALA A 18 -5.52 2.64 -12.02
C ALA A 18 -5.63 1.23 -11.45
N ALA A 19 -5.76 0.21 -12.31
CA ALA A 19 -5.76 -1.19 -11.87
C ALA A 19 -4.46 -1.57 -11.14
N ALA A 20 -3.31 -1.06 -11.59
CA ALA A 20 -2.02 -1.30 -10.93
C ALA A 20 -1.99 -0.77 -9.50
N LEU A 21 -2.49 0.46 -9.31
CA LEU A 21 -2.58 1.10 -8.01
C LEU A 21 -3.56 0.35 -7.10
N GLU A 22 -4.75 0.04 -7.58
CA GLU A 22 -5.75 -0.72 -6.82
C GLU A 22 -5.19 -2.07 -6.37
N ARG A 23 -4.54 -2.83 -7.26
CA ARG A 23 -3.94 -4.12 -6.92
C ARG A 23 -2.81 -3.99 -5.90
N LEU A 24 -1.97 -2.95 -6.01
CA LEU A 24 -0.92 -2.67 -5.03
C LEU A 24 -1.52 -2.36 -3.65
N LEU A 25 -2.53 -1.49 -3.59
CA LEU A 25 -3.13 -1.06 -2.33
C LEU A 25 -3.96 -2.17 -1.67
N SER A 26 -4.69 -2.98 -2.43
CA SER A 26 -5.38 -4.18 -1.95
C SER A 26 -4.39 -5.15 -1.30
N ALA A 27 -3.30 -5.48 -2.00
CA ALA A 27 -2.29 -6.40 -1.52
C ALA A 27 -1.56 -5.88 -0.27
N ALA A 28 -1.27 -4.57 -0.22
CA ALA A 28 -0.64 -3.96 0.94
C ALA A 28 -1.56 -3.98 2.17
N LEU A 29 -2.85 -3.71 1.98
CA LEU A 29 -3.83 -3.71 3.05
C LEU A 29 -4.07 -5.13 3.58
N GLU A 30 -4.20 -6.11 2.68
CA GLU A 30 -4.32 -7.53 3.03
C GLU A 30 -3.11 -8.00 3.86
N LEU A 31 -1.89 -7.72 3.38
CA LEU A 31 -0.67 -8.11 4.09
C LEU A 31 -0.56 -7.45 5.48
N GLN A 32 -0.92 -6.17 5.61
CA GLN A 32 -0.91 -5.52 6.92
C GLN A 32 -1.96 -6.12 7.86
N LEU A 33 -3.15 -6.49 7.35
CA LEU A 33 -4.19 -7.12 8.16
C LEU A 33 -3.82 -8.53 8.64
N GLU A 34 -3.18 -9.33 7.78
CA GLU A 34 -2.68 -10.67 8.09
C GLU A 34 -1.52 -10.64 9.10
N GLU A 35 -0.54 -9.76 8.89
CA GLU A 35 0.69 -9.70 9.69
C GLU A 35 0.59 -8.63 10.78
N SER A 36 0.02 -9.02 11.93
CA SER A 36 -0.07 -8.15 13.10
C SER A 36 1.31 -7.62 13.51
N GLY A 37 1.48 -6.30 13.54
CA GLY A 37 2.75 -5.64 13.87
C GLY A 37 3.62 -5.26 12.67
N LEU A 38 3.28 -5.67 11.44
CA LEU A 38 4.00 -5.26 10.23
C LEU A 38 4.06 -3.73 10.09
N GLN A 39 2.99 -3.03 10.45
CA GLN A 39 2.95 -1.57 10.46
C GLN A 39 4.07 -0.98 11.34
N SER A 40 4.29 -1.54 12.54
CA SER A 40 5.33 -1.07 13.44
C SER A 40 6.72 -1.27 12.84
N VAL A 41 6.95 -2.38 12.14
CA VAL A 41 8.18 -2.61 11.39
C VAL A 41 8.30 -1.59 10.28
N LEU A 42 7.31 -1.44 9.40
CA LEU A 42 7.34 -0.54 8.25
C LEU A 42 7.54 0.94 8.61
N LEU A 43 7.03 1.39 9.76
CA LEU A 43 7.11 2.78 10.22
C LEU A 43 8.31 3.06 11.14
N SER A 44 8.94 2.03 11.72
CA SER A 44 10.17 2.20 12.48
C SER A 44 11.31 2.65 11.56
N ASN A 45 12.24 3.41 12.12
CA ASN A 45 13.56 3.69 11.54
C ASN A 45 14.70 3.24 12.47
N GLN A 46 14.39 2.55 13.59
CA GLN A 46 15.33 2.18 14.64
C GLN A 46 15.61 0.67 14.65
N ASP A 47 16.85 0.31 14.95
CA ASP A 47 17.32 -1.06 15.27
C ASP A 47 16.99 -2.15 14.25
N GLU A 48 16.96 -1.77 12.97
CA GLU A 48 16.73 -2.69 11.85
C GLU A 48 18.03 -3.35 11.38
N THR A 49 17.96 -4.68 11.19
CA THR A 49 19.00 -5.41 10.47
C THR A 49 19.07 -4.95 9.01
N ASP A 50 20.22 -5.18 8.36
CA ASP A 50 20.40 -4.75 6.97
C ASP A 50 19.44 -5.47 6.01
N GLU A 51 19.06 -6.70 6.31
CA GLU A 51 18.05 -7.44 5.54
C GLU A 51 16.67 -6.78 5.59
N VAL A 52 16.26 -6.29 6.78
CA VAL A 52 14.98 -5.57 6.93
C VAL A 52 15.03 -4.24 6.17
N ARG A 53 16.16 -3.53 6.26
CA ARG A 53 16.38 -2.27 5.56
C ARG A 53 16.32 -2.43 4.04
N GLU A 54 16.87 -3.52 3.51
CA GLU A 54 16.80 -3.87 2.09
C GLU A 54 15.37 -4.20 1.66
N ALA A 55 14.70 -5.08 2.40
CA ALA A 55 13.32 -5.48 2.09
C ALA A 55 12.36 -4.26 2.07
N LYS A 56 12.53 -3.32 3.01
CA LYS A 56 11.78 -2.05 3.01
C LYS A 56 12.09 -1.20 1.78
N ARG A 57 13.37 -1.08 1.39
CA ARG A 57 13.77 -0.33 0.19
C ARG A 57 13.17 -0.93 -1.08
N GLU A 58 13.15 -2.26 -1.20
CA GLU A 58 12.48 -2.94 -2.32
C GLU A 58 10.98 -2.59 -2.37
N ILE A 59 10.28 -2.73 -1.24
CA ILE A 59 8.84 -2.41 -1.15
C ILE A 59 8.58 -0.96 -1.54
N LEU A 60 9.35 -0.02 -0.98
CA LEU A 60 9.21 1.40 -1.27
C LEU A 60 9.50 1.73 -2.73
N THR A 61 10.46 1.05 -3.36
CA THR A 61 10.79 1.25 -4.79
C THR A 61 9.63 0.83 -5.68
N THR A 62 9.03 -0.34 -5.44
CA THR A 62 7.83 -0.78 -6.17
C THR A 62 6.68 0.21 -6.00
N TRP A 63 6.43 0.68 -4.77
CA TRP A 63 5.40 1.68 -4.49
C TRP A 63 5.65 2.99 -5.23
N GLN A 64 6.90 3.46 -5.26
CA GLN A 64 7.28 4.67 -5.97
C GLN A 64 7.06 4.54 -7.47
N GLY A 65 7.38 3.39 -8.07
CA GLY A 65 7.17 3.15 -9.51
C GLY A 65 5.69 3.19 -9.89
N VAL A 66 4.83 2.45 -9.18
CA VAL A 66 3.38 2.44 -9.45
C VAL A 66 2.76 3.82 -9.21
N LEU A 67 3.14 4.50 -8.11
CA LEU A 67 2.62 5.83 -7.79
C LEU A 67 3.08 6.89 -8.81
N ALA A 68 4.33 6.84 -9.26
CA ALA A 68 4.83 7.75 -10.28
C ALA A 68 4.01 7.63 -11.57
N ARG A 69 3.81 6.40 -12.07
CA ARG A 69 3.00 6.14 -13.27
C ARG A 69 1.55 6.58 -13.09
N ALA A 70 0.96 6.33 -11.93
CA ALA A 70 -0.41 6.77 -11.64
C ALA A 70 -0.54 8.30 -11.54
N ARG A 71 0.50 9.01 -11.09
CA ARG A 71 0.53 10.49 -11.07
C ARG A 71 0.72 11.07 -12.47
N GLU A 72 1.62 10.50 -13.27
CA GLU A 72 1.88 10.92 -14.66
C GLU A 72 0.63 10.83 -15.54
N THR A 73 -0.23 9.84 -15.27
CA THR A 73 -1.49 9.62 -16.00
C THR A 73 -2.70 10.33 -15.38
N GLY A 74 -2.50 11.09 -14.29
CA GLY A 74 -3.57 11.85 -13.63
C GLY A 74 -4.54 11.01 -12.79
N VAL A 75 -4.31 9.70 -12.65
CA VAL A 75 -5.09 8.80 -11.79
C VAL A 75 -4.94 9.18 -10.31
N VAL A 76 -3.74 9.63 -9.92
CA VAL A 76 -3.45 10.10 -8.57
C VAL A 76 -3.12 11.59 -8.57
N ARG A 77 -3.73 12.33 -7.64
CA ARG A 77 -3.44 13.75 -7.39
C ARG A 77 -1.94 13.99 -7.15
N ALA A 78 -1.41 15.05 -7.75
CA ALA A 78 0.04 15.32 -7.81
C ALA A 78 0.72 15.53 -6.45
N ASP A 79 -0.04 15.89 -5.42
CA ASP A 79 0.42 16.14 -4.06
C ASP A 79 0.36 14.91 -3.14
N ILE A 80 -0.01 13.73 -3.66
CA ILE A 80 0.14 12.46 -2.94
C ILE A 80 1.48 11.83 -3.31
N ASP A 81 2.39 11.82 -2.34
CA ASP A 81 3.68 11.13 -2.40
C ASP A 81 3.61 9.75 -1.71
N ALA A 82 4.66 8.94 -1.89
CA ALA A 82 4.70 7.58 -1.32
C ALA A 82 4.57 7.58 0.22
N PRO A 83 5.25 8.46 0.98
CA PRO A 83 5.05 8.54 2.43
C PRO A 83 3.62 8.90 2.86
N ARG A 84 2.94 9.81 2.16
CA ARG A 84 1.53 10.15 2.43
C ARG A 84 0.62 8.97 2.12
N LEU A 85 0.83 8.30 0.98
CA LEU A 85 0.06 7.11 0.62
C LEU A 85 0.25 5.99 1.63
N GLN A 86 1.48 5.75 2.09
CA GLN A 86 1.77 4.75 3.12
C GLN A 86 1.00 5.04 4.42
N ARG A 87 1.00 6.30 4.89
CA ARG A 87 0.22 6.70 6.08
C ARG A 87 -1.28 6.52 5.89
N LEU A 88 -1.81 6.79 4.71
CA LEU A 88 -3.22 6.56 4.40
C LEU A 88 -3.59 5.08 4.47
N VAL A 89 -2.77 4.20 3.89
CA VAL A 89 -2.99 2.75 3.96
C VAL A 89 -2.93 2.25 5.39
N CYS A 90 -1.98 2.73 6.20
CA CYS A 90 -1.93 2.42 7.63
C CYS A 90 -3.21 2.87 8.36
N GLY A 91 -3.75 4.04 8.03
CA GLY A 91 -5.00 4.53 8.62
C GLY A 91 -6.22 3.70 8.21
N VAL A 92 -6.28 3.26 6.94
CA VAL A 92 -7.33 2.36 6.43
C VAL A 92 -7.26 0.99 7.09
N GLU A 93 -6.05 0.45 7.26
CA GLU A 93 -5.84 -0.80 7.98
C GLU A 93 -6.34 -0.69 9.43
N HIS A 94 -5.97 0.39 10.12
CA HIS A 94 -6.40 0.60 11.49
C HIS A 94 -7.93 0.71 11.58
N ALA A 95 -8.55 1.46 10.68
CA ALA A 95 -10.01 1.56 10.59
C ALA A 95 -10.67 0.20 10.32
N ALA A 96 -10.12 -0.61 9.42
CA ALA A 96 -10.63 -1.94 9.12
C ALA A 96 -10.56 -2.89 10.33
N ARG A 97 -9.54 -2.76 11.19
CA ARG A 97 -9.45 -3.54 12.44
C ARG A 97 -10.48 -3.14 13.49
N LEU A 98 -10.96 -1.90 13.47
CA LEU A 98 -11.98 -1.41 14.41
C LEU A 98 -13.40 -1.85 14.00
N GLY A 99 -13.62 -2.14 12.72
CA GLY A 99 -14.92 -2.49 12.15
C GLY A 99 -15.13 -3.99 11.91
N PRO A 100 -16.29 -4.36 11.32
CA PRO A 100 -16.52 -5.69 10.77
C PRO A 100 -15.44 -6.12 9.76
N ARG A 101 -15.22 -7.43 9.65
CA ARG A 101 -14.21 -8.01 8.73
C ARG A 101 -14.41 -7.61 7.26
N ASP A 102 -15.64 -7.32 6.87
CA ASP A 102 -16.02 -7.03 5.49
C ASP A 102 -15.84 -5.55 5.12
N ASP A 103 -15.52 -4.66 6.08
CA ASP A 103 -15.34 -3.23 5.83
C ASP A 103 -14.08 -2.92 5.00
N ARG A 104 -13.14 -3.86 4.89
CA ARG A 104 -11.87 -3.70 4.16
C ARG A 104 -12.08 -3.15 2.76
N ASP A 105 -12.96 -3.78 1.98
CA ASP A 105 -13.15 -3.45 0.57
C ASP A 105 -13.85 -2.08 0.41
N VAL A 106 -14.75 -1.74 1.34
CA VAL A 106 -15.42 -0.43 1.38
C VAL A 106 -14.43 0.68 1.73
N LEU A 107 -13.59 0.47 2.74
CA LEU A 107 -12.60 1.47 3.18
C LEU A 107 -11.52 1.69 2.12
N LEU A 108 -11.09 0.62 1.44
CA LEU A 108 -10.17 0.73 0.30
C LEU A 108 -10.81 1.47 -0.88
N ALA A 109 -12.07 1.18 -1.20
CA ALA A 109 -12.82 1.91 -2.20
C ALA A 109 -12.91 3.41 -1.88
N VAL A 110 -13.12 3.77 -0.61
CA VAL A 110 -13.11 5.15 -0.14
C VAL A 110 -11.73 5.80 -0.29
N LEU A 111 -10.65 5.08 -0.02
CA LEU A 111 -9.29 5.58 -0.25
C LEU A 111 -9.05 5.89 -1.73
N LEU A 112 -9.51 5.02 -2.64
CA LEU A 112 -9.30 5.13 -4.07
C LEU A 112 -10.20 6.17 -4.74
N ARG A 113 -11.48 6.26 -4.34
CA ARG A 113 -12.51 7.06 -5.03
C ARG A 113 -12.96 8.29 -4.24
N GLY A 114 -12.62 8.38 -2.96
CA GLY A 114 -13.15 9.40 -2.05
C GLY A 114 -14.60 9.13 -1.65
N ILE A 115 -15.17 10.04 -0.87
CA ILE A 115 -16.53 9.94 -0.29
C ILE A 115 -17.60 10.75 -1.05
N ARG A 116 -17.23 11.44 -2.12
CA ARG A 116 -18.16 12.29 -2.88
C ARG A 116 -18.92 11.46 -3.92
N ALA A 117 -20.18 11.83 -4.15
CA ALA A 117 -21.04 11.29 -5.19
C ALA A 117 -20.97 12.14 -6.47
#